data_AF-A0A2M7X8S1-F1
#
_entry.id   AF-A0A2M7X8S1-F1
#
_cell.length_a   1.000
_cell.length_b   1.000
_cell.length_c   1.000
_cell.angle_alpha   90.00
_cell.angle_beta   90.00
_cell.angle_gamma   90.00
#
_symmetry.space_group_name_H-M   'P 1'
#
loop_
_entity.id
_entity.type
_entity.pdbx_description
1 polymer ?
#
loop_
_entity_poly.entity_id
_entity_poly.type
_entity_poly.pdbx_seq_one_letter_code
_entity_poly.pdbx_strand_id
1 'polypeptide(L)' 'MARISLEQIKAHCRRHRRENFAASQRLEGILFAITLPAAKSLPTREALRKKYAADRA' A
#
# COMPACT_ATOMS: atom_id res chain seq x y z
N MET A 1 8.07 -31.14 8.87
CA MET A 1 7.17 -30.06 8.40
C MET A 1 7.59 -29.65 7.00
N ALA A 2 6.67 -29.64 6.04
CA ALA A 2 6.98 -29.24 4.66
C ALA A 2 7.36 -27.75 4.64
N ARG A 3 8.46 -27.42 3.97
CA ARG A 3 8.97 -26.04 3.88
C ARG A 3 8.15 -25.30 2.82
N ILE A 4 7.42 -24.27 3.24
CA ILE A 4 6.66 -23.40 2.32
C ILE A 4 7.64 -22.76 1.33
N SER A 5 7.28 -22.76 0.04
CA SER A 5 8.14 -22.19 -0.99
C SER A 5 8.08 -20.66 -1.00
N LEU A 6 9.16 -20.03 -1.50
CA LEU A 6 9.21 -18.58 -1.67
C LEU A 6 8.07 -18.06 -2.57
N GLU A 7 7.71 -18.82 -3.61
CA GLU A 7 6.62 -18.45 -4.51
C GLU A 7 5.24 -18.52 -3.83
N GLN A 8 5.03 -19.50 -2.94
CA GLN A 8 3.81 -19.56 -2.12
C GLN A 8 3.71 -18.35 -1.19
N ILE A 9 4.82 -17.93 -0.57
CA ILE A 9 4.88 -16.73 0.28
C ILE A 9 4.55 -15.48 -0.54
N LYS A 10 5.18 -15.30 -1.70
CA LYS A 10 4.92 -14.15 -2.60
C LYS A 10 3.46 -14.12 -3.06
N ALA A 11 2.89 -15.27 -3.42
CA ALA A 11 1.50 -15.36 -3.84
C ALA A 11 0.54 -14.95 -2.70
N HIS A 12 0.79 -15.43 -1.49
CA HIS A 12 0.04 -15.06 -0.31
C HIS A 12 0.12 -13.54 -0.03
N CYS A 13 1.32 -12.98 -0.03
CA CYS A 13 1.52 -11.53 0.15
C CYS A 13 0.78 -10.72 -0.91
N ARG A 14 0.86 -11.10 -2.19
CA ARG A 14 0.15 -10.39 -3.28
C ARG A 14 -1.37 -10.41 -3.09
N ARG A 15 -1.91 -11.53 -2.60
CA ARG A 15 -3.34 -11.71 -2.34
C ARG A 15 -3.84 -10.79 -1.22
N HIS A 16 -3.14 -10.76 -0.08
CA HIS A 16 -3.64 -10.11 1.14
C HIS A 16 -3.09 -8.71 1.41
N ARG A 17 -2.06 -8.24 0.69
CA ARG A 17 -1.39 -6.95 0.96
C ARG A 17 -2.35 -5.76 1.11
N ARG A 18 -3.45 -5.71 0.37
CA ARG A 18 -4.42 -4.60 0.42
C ARG A 18 -5.29 -4.66 1.66
N GLU A 19 -5.78 -5.85 1.99
CA GLU A 19 -6.59 -6.10 3.19
C GLU A 19 -5.77 -5.80 4.44
N ASN A 20 -4.51 -6.26 4.45
CA ASN A 20 -3.57 -6.01 5.53
C ASN A 20 -3.27 -4.51 5.68
N PHE A 21 -3.08 -3.79 4.59
CA PHE A 21 -2.87 -2.33 4.62
C PHE A 21 -4.09 -1.57 5.14
N ALA A 22 -5.29 -1.94 4.68
CA ALA A 22 -6.52 -1.34 5.20
C ALA A 22 -6.71 -1.66 6.69
N ALA A 23 -6.37 -2.88 7.12
CA ALA A 23 -6.41 -3.26 8.53
C ALA A 23 -5.40 -2.46 9.37
N SER A 24 -4.16 -2.27 8.89
CA SER A 24 -3.16 -1.48 9.60
C SER A 24 -3.59 -0.01 9.74
N GLN A 25 -4.19 0.57 8.70
CA GLN A 25 -4.74 1.93 8.75
C GLN A 25 -5.84 2.07 9.82
N ARG A 26 -6.71 1.06 9.98
CA ARG A 26 -7.73 1.08 11.04
C ARG A 26 -7.12 1.05 12.44
N LEU A 27 -6.01 0.34 12.63
CA LEU A 27 -5.29 0.33 13.92
C LEU A 27 -4.72 1.72 14.26
N GLU A 28 -4.42 2.53 13.26
CA GLU A 28 -3.98 3.93 13.41
C GLU A 28 -5.14 4.93 13.53
N GLY A 29 -6.40 4.46 13.57
CA GLY A 29 -7.59 5.30 13.64
C GLY A 29 -8.05 5.90 12.31
N ILE A 30 -7.46 5.47 11.18
CA ILE A 30 -7.82 5.94 9.84
C ILE A 30 -9.01 5.12 9.31
N LEU A 31 -10.22 5.68 9.41
CA LEU A 31 -11.47 4.98 9.07
C LEU A 31 -11.75 4.87 7.57
N PHE A 32 -11.30 5.87 6.78
CA PHE A 32 -11.50 5.91 5.33
C PHE A 32 -10.26 5.45 4.57
N ALA A 33 -9.90 4.18 4.76
CA ALA A 33 -8.80 3.54 4.04
C ALA A 33 -9.10 3.51 2.52
N ILE A 34 -8.53 4.45 1.77
CA ILE A 34 -8.67 4.50 0.31
C ILE A 34 -7.89 3.33 -0.29
N THR A 35 -8.60 2.26 -0.65
CA THR A 35 -8.05 1.18 -1.47
C THR A 35 -8.06 1.62 -2.92
N LEU A 36 -7.07 2.45 -3.31
CA LEU A 36 -6.94 2.87 -4.71
C LEU A 36 -6.63 1.67 -5.62
N PRO A 37 -7.19 1.61 -6.85
CA PRO A 37 -6.87 0.58 -7.82
C PRO A 37 -5.40 0.65 -8.25
N ALA A 38 -4.80 -0.51 -8.53
CA ALA A 38 -3.37 -0.66 -8.85
C ALA A 38 -2.96 -0.20 -10.26
N ALA A 39 -3.67 0.75 -10.86
CA ALA A 39 -3.50 1.09 -12.28
C ALA A 39 -2.63 2.32 -12.55
N LYS A 40 -2.11 3.02 -11.53
CA LYS A 40 -1.12 4.10 -11.75
C LYS A 40 0.27 3.61 -11.39
N SER A 41 1.23 3.90 -12.26
CA SER A 41 2.65 3.90 -11.91
C SER A 41 2.83 4.66 -10.61
N LEU A 42 3.67 4.13 -9.71
CA LEU A 42 3.99 4.84 -8.47
C LEU A 42 4.51 6.24 -8.84
N PRO A 43 3.99 7.30 -8.23
CA PRO A 43 4.44 8.65 -8.54
C PRO A 43 5.93 8.77 -8.21
N THR A 44 6.67 9.49 -9.05
CA THR A 44 8.08 9.79 -8.76
C THR A 44 8.17 10.71 -7.55
N ARG A 45 9.32 10.70 -6.87
CA ARG A 45 9.61 11.62 -5.76
C ARG A 45 9.39 13.08 -6.15
N GLU A 46 9.78 13.44 -7.37
CA GLU A 46 9.63 14.79 -7.92
C GLU A 46 8.16 15.15 -8.16
N ALA A 47 7.36 14.21 -8.68
CA ALA A 47 5.92 14.42 -8.86
C ALA A 47 5.21 14.65 -7.53
N LEU A 48 5.58 13.90 -6.48
CA LEU A 48 5.03 14.11 -5.13
C LEU A 48 5.42 15.47 -4.57
N ARG A 49 6.70 15.86 -4.67
CA ARG A 49 7.16 17.17 -4.20
C ARG A 49 6.44 18.32 -4.89
N LYS A 50 6.31 18.28 -6.22
CA LYS A 50 5.59 19.32 -6.97
C LYS A 50 4.13 19.43 -6.54
N LYS A 51 3.46 18.30 -6.31
CA LYS A 51 2.04 18.28 -5.94
C LYS A 51 1.77 18.85 -4.55
N TYR A 52 2.60 18.50 -3.56
CA TYR A 52 2.36 18.84 -2.15
C TYR A 52 3.24 20.00 -1.63
N ALA A 53 4.04 20.63 -2.48
CA ALA A 53 4.87 21.78 -2.09
C ALA A 53 4.05 23.02 -1.69
N ALA A 54 2.78 23.11 -2.08
CA ALA A 54 1.91 24.27 -1.82
C ALA A 54 1.19 24.24 -0.45
N ASP A 55 1.19 23.12 0.28
CA ASP A 55 0.47 22.98 1.57
C ASP A 55 1.30 23.42 2.79
N ARG A 56 2.34 24.26 2.59
CA ARG A 56 3.18 24.84 3.66
C ARG A 56 3.23 26.37 3.61
N ALA A 57 2.08 27.00 3.38
CA ALA A 57 1.89 28.44 3.61
C ALA A 57 1.02 28.64 4.85
#